data_AF-A0A9D0Q3Q1-F1
#
_entry.id   AF-A0A9D0Q3Q1-F1
#
_cell.length_a   1.000
_cell.length_b   1.000
_cell.length_c   1.000
_cell.angle_alpha   90.00
_cell.angle_beta   90.00
_cell.angle_gamma   90.00
#
_symmetry.space_group_name_H-M   'P 1'
#
loop_
_entity.id
_entity.type
_entity.pdbx_description
1 polymer ?
#
loop_
_entity_poly.entity_id
_entity_poly.type
_entity_poly.pdbx_seq_one_letter_code
_entity_poly.pdbx_strand_id
1 'polypeptide(L)'
;LFEGRLLRSGAAAPVFSAKELVSGVENMQIVYGLDTNADENVDSYATASSITTNNQWSMVRNVGITLLLASSDNNISPDANSYSYSSVRHTFTKDNTAATGSDKRLRRVFTMHVATPNL
;
A
#
# COMPACT_ATOMS: atom_id res chain seq x y z
N LEU A 1 5.08 6.38 -6.30
CA LEU A 1 3.75 5.87 -6.74
C LEU A 1 3.50 6.35 -8.17
N PHE A 2 2.98 5.54 -9.10
CA PHE A 2 2.77 5.96 -10.49
C PHE A 2 1.32 5.76 -10.95
N GLU A 3 0.81 6.63 -11.83
CA GLU A 3 -0.43 6.44 -12.59
C GLU A 3 -0.10 5.98 -14.01
N GLY A 4 -0.82 4.98 -14.53
CA GLY A 4 -0.68 4.51 -15.91
C GLY A 4 -1.75 5.12 -16.81
N ARG A 5 -1.36 5.94 -17.79
CA ARG A 5 -2.28 6.42 -18.84
C ARG A 5 -2.17 5.54 -20.09
N LEU A 6 -3.32 5.09 -20.60
CA LEU A 6 -3.38 4.41 -21.89
C LEU A 6 -3.22 5.44 -23.01
N LEU A 7 -2.16 5.30 -23.80
CA LEU A 7 -1.97 6.07 -25.02
C LEU A 7 -2.50 5.22 -26.19
N ARG A 8 -3.43 5.78 -26.97
CA ARG A 8 -4.08 5.14 -28.14
C ARG A 8 -3.03 4.63 -29.14
N SER A 9 -3.44 3.74 -30.05
CA SER A 9 -3.24 2.29 -30.08
C SER A 9 -2.96 1.97 -31.56
N GLY A 10 -2.06 1.02 -31.82
CA GLY A 10 -1.81 0.49 -33.15
C GLY A 10 -0.91 -0.73 -33.06
N ALA A 11 -1.49 -1.92 -33.28
CA ALA A 11 -0.89 -3.27 -33.44
C ALA A 11 0.21 -3.74 -32.45
N ALA A 12 0.70 -2.90 -31.55
CA ALA A 12 1.66 -3.20 -30.52
C ALA A 12 0.99 -3.14 -29.14
N ALA A 13 1.48 -3.98 -28.22
CA ALA A 13 0.98 -4.10 -26.85
C ALA A 13 0.76 -2.72 -26.20
N PRO A 14 -0.28 -2.56 -25.36
CA PRO A 14 -0.59 -1.29 -24.73
C PRO A 14 0.65 -0.73 -24.02
N VAL A 15 1.10 0.45 -24.46
CA VAL A 15 2.19 1.18 -23.84
C VAL A 15 1.60 2.05 -22.73
N PHE A 16 1.88 1.69 -21.48
CA PHE A 16 1.52 2.49 -20.31
C PHE A 16 2.62 3.51 -20.05
N SER A 17 2.27 4.79 -20.01
CA SER A 17 3.17 5.81 -19.48
C SER A 17 2.92 5.95 -17.98
N ALA A 18 3.91 5.59 -17.18
CA ALA A 18 3.89 5.71 -15.73
C ALA A 18 4.27 7.14 -15.33
N LYS A 19 3.34 7.87 -14.70
CA LYS A 19 3.58 9.21 -14.15
C LYS A 19 3.69 9.15 -12.64
N GLU A 20 4.80 9.63 -12.08
CA GLU A 20 4.96 9.69 -10.62
C GLU A 20 3.90 10.63 -10.00
N LEU A 21 3.12 10.09 -9.07
CA LEU A 21 2.06 10.79 -8.33
C LEU A 21 2.57 11.39 -7.02
N VAL A 22 3.41 10.62 -6.32
CA VAL A 22 3.98 11.00 -5.04
C VAL A 22 5.40 10.48 -4.99
N SER A 23 6.34 11.41 -4.77
CA SER A 23 7.76 11.13 -4.59
C SER A 23 8.07 10.61 -3.19
N GLY A 24 9.11 9.80 -3.08
CA GLY A 24 9.59 9.29 -1.80
C GLY A 24 8.77 8.14 -1.21
N VAL A 25 7.79 7.59 -1.95
CA VAL A 25 7.11 6.35 -1.54
C VAL A 25 8.06 5.17 -1.74
N GLU A 26 8.54 4.59 -0.65
CA GLU A 26 9.42 3.41 -0.66
C GLU A 26 8.63 2.10 -0.71
N ASN A 27 7.44 2.07 -0.10
CA ASN A 27 6.58 0.90 -0.09
C ASN A 27 5.10 1.29 0.00
N MET A 28 4.23 0.54 -0.68
CA MET A 28 2.78 0.69 -0.64
C MET A 28 2.14 -0.68 -0.42
N GLN A 29 1.18 -0.73 0.49
CA GLN A 29 0.43 -1.94 0.82
C GLN A 29 -1.07 -1.63 0.79
N ILE A 30 -1.86 -2.56 0.26
CA ILE A 30 -3.32 -2.46 0.20
C ILE A 30 -3.93 -3.67 0.90
N VAL A 31 -4.96 -3.42 1.69
CA VAL A 31 -5.81 -4.43 2.32
C VAL A 31 -7.28 -4.14 2.05
N TYR A 32 -8.10 -5.17 2.06
CA TYR A 32 -9.54 -5.11 1.81
C TYR A 32 -10.28 -5.56 3.06
N GLY A 33 -11.18 -4.72 3.56
CA GLY A 33 -12.08 -5.04 4.65
C GLY A 33 -13.28 -5.81 4.14
N LEU A 34 -13.49 -7.02 4.67
CA LEU A 34 -14.55 -7.95 4.31
C LEU A 34 -15.66 -7.95 5.36
N ASP A 35 -16.89 -7.88 4.88
CA ASP A 35 -18.15 -8.12 5.59
C ASP A 35 -18.56 -9.57 5.37
N THR A 36 -18.31 -10.42 6.35
CA THR A 36 -18.49 -11.87 6.29
C THR A 36 -19.80 -12.34 6.92
N ASN A 37 -20.51 -11.45 7.62
CA ASN A 37 -21.75 -11.73 8.34
C ASN A 37 -22.97 -10.98 7.75
N ALA A 38 -22.76 -10.15 6.71
CA ALA A 38 -23.76 -9.34 6.00
C ALA A 38 -24.45 -8.26 6.85
N ASP A 39 -23.75 -7.69 7.83
CA ASP A 39 -24.22 -6.56 8.65
C ASP A 39 -23.72 -5.19 8.18
N GLU A 40 -23.09 -5.15 7.00
CA GLU A 40 -22.47 -3.98 6.37
C GLU A 40 -21.20 -3.46 7.06
N ASN A 41 -20.74 -4.10 8.13
CA ASN A 41 -19.51 -3.75 8.83
C ASN A 41 -18.33 -4.65 8.41
N VAL A 42 -17.11 -4.15 8.62
CA VAL A 42 -15.89 -4.92 8.33
C VAL A 42 -15.59 -5.87 9.50
N ASP A 43 -15.57 -7.17 9.22
CA ASP A 43 -15.19 -8.22 10.17
C ASP A 43 -13.69 -8.54 10.12
N SER A 44 -13.09 -8.50 8.92
CA SER A 44 -11.71 -8.93 8.72
C SER A 44 -11.02 -8.19 7.58
N TYR A 45 -9.68 -8.24 7.54
CA TYR A 45 -8.88 -7.66 6.46
C TYR A 45 -8.12 -8.76 5.70
N ALA A 46 -8.06 -8.63 4.39
CA ALA A 46 -7.36 -9.56 3.50
C ALA A 46 -6.57 -8.84 2.41
N THR A 47 -5.54 -9.48 1.87
CA THR A 47 -4.88 -9.04 0.63
C THR A 47 -5.68 -9.50 -0.59
N ALA A 48 -5.51 -8.83 -1.74
CA ALA A 48 -6.15 -9.25 -2.98
C ALA A 48 -5.83 -10.71 -3.36
N SER A 49 -4.60 -11.17 -3.10
CA SER A 49 -4.19 -12.55 -3.36
C SER A 49 -4.95 -13.59 -2.55
N SER A 50 -5.50 -13.19 -1.39
CA SER A 50 -6.28 -14.07 -0.50
C SER A 50 -7.77 -14.05 -0.82
N ILE A 51 -8.24 -13.11 -1.66
CA ILE A 51 -9.63 -13.03 -2.15
C ILE A 51 -9.70 -13.78 -3.49
N THR A 52 -9.92 -15.08 -3.42
CA THR A 52 -9.76 -15.99 -4.56
C THR A 52 -11.06 -16.25 -5.33
N THR A 53 -12.22 -15.90 -4.77
CA THR A 53 -13.54 -16.18 -5.36
C THR A 53 -14.32 -14.90 -5.65
N ASN A 54 -15.06 -14.84 -6.76
CA ASN A 54 -15.87 -13.66 -7.15
C ASN A 54 -16.88 -13.23 -6.08
N ASN A 55 -17.46 -14.17 -5.32
CA ASN A 55 -18.41 -13.86 -4.25
C ASN A 55 -17.76 -13.23 -3.00
N GLN A 56 -16.43 -13.30 -2.87
CA GLN A 56 -15.73 -12.63 -1.76
C GLN A 56 -15.47 -11.17 -2.09
N TRP A 57 -15.35 -10.81 -3.38
CA TRP A 57 -15.24 -9.41 -3.79
C TRP A 57 -16.52 -8.63 -3.48
N SER A 58 -17.70 -9.25 -3.58
CA SER A 58 -18.96 -8.65 -3.13
C SER A 58 -19.08 -8.48 -1.61
N MET A 59 -18.15 -9.04 -0.83
CA MET A 59 -18.07 -8.82 0.63
C MET A 59 -17.17 -7.62 0.98
N VAL A 60 -16.48 -7.02 0.01
CA VAL A 60 -15.57 -5.89 0.29
C VAL A 60 -16.38 -4.64 0.61
N ARG A 61 -16.11 -4.03 1.77
CA ARG A 61 -16.72 -2.76 2.21
C ARG A 61 -15.70 -1.64 2.44
N ASN A 62 -14.42 -1.97 2.53
CA ASN A 62 -13.37 -1.02 2.81
C ASN A 62 -12.09 -1.39 2.06
N VAL A 63 -11.32 -0.37 1.68
CA VAL A 63 -9.94 -0.51 1.23
C VAL A 63 -9.04 0.30 2.15
N GLY A 64 -8.09 -0.37 2.79
CA GLY A 64 -7.01 0.24 3.56
C GLY A 64 -5.75 0.38 2.71
N ILE A 65 -5.21 1.59 2.61
CA ILE A 65 -3.97 1.88 1.88
C ILE A 65 -2.95 2.40 2.89
N THR A 66 -1.79 1.76 2.94
CA THR A 66 -0.67 2.16 3.79
C THR A 66 0.58 2.44 2.96
N LEU A 67 1.15 3.62 3.15
CA LEU A 67 2.35 4.09 2.46
C LEU A 67 3.50 4.26 3.46
N LEU A 68 4.67 3.76 3.11
CA LEU A 68 5.94 4.12 3.73
C LEU A 68 6.61 5.19 2.87
N LEU A 69 6.70 6.41 3.39
CA LEU A 69 7.38 7.52 2.76
C LEU A 69 8.75 7.75 3.40
N ALA A 70 9.74 8.05 2.59
CA ALA A 70 11.05 8.55 3.00
C ALA A 70 11.28 9.98 2.50
N SER A 71 12.01 10.78 3.27
CA SER A 71 12.50 12.09 2.82
C SER A 71 13.37 11.94 1.58
N SER A 72 13.42 12.97 0.74
CA SER A 72 14.40 13.05 -0.36
C SER A 72 15.83 13.07 0.19
N ASP A 73 16.01 13.77 1.31
CA ASP A 73 17.32 14.04 1.87
C ASP A 73 17.71 12.99 2.91
N ASN A 74 18.98 12.62 2.89
CA ASN A 74 19.60 11.71 3.84
C ASN A 74 20.18 12.47 5.05
N ASN A 75 20.49 11.76 6.14
CA ASN A 75 21.06 12.31 7.38
C ASN A 75 20.16 13.32 8.10
N ILE A 76 18.84 13.15 7.95
CA ILE A 76 17.81 13.93 8.65
C ILE A 76 17.39 13.25 9.96
N SER A 77 17.42 11.92 10.00
CA SER A 77 17.21 11.15 11.21
C SER A 77 18.52 11.00 11.99
N PRO A 78 18.51 11.08 13.33
CA PRO A 78 19.70 10.86 14.16
C PRO A 78 20.30 9.47 13.95
N ASP A 79 19.45 8.46 13.82
CA ASP A 79 19.81 7.07 13.60
C ASP A 79 19.36 6.58 12.22
N ALA A 80 20.02 5.53 11.73
CA ALA A 80 19.52 4.83 10.56
C ALA A 80 18.19 4.15 10.91
N ASN A 81 17.18 4.29 10.04
CA ASN A 81 15.85 3.75 10.30
C ASN A 81 15.45 2.79 9.20
N SER A 82 15.21 1.52 9.52
CA SER A 82 14.53 0.58 8.63
C SER A 82 13.07 0.39 9.06
N TYR A 83 12.23 -0.02 8.11
CA TYR A 83 10.85 -0.43 8.38
C TYR A 83 10.58 -1.75 7.66
N SER A 84 9.89 -2.66 8.35
CA SER A 84 9.42 -3.91 7.76
C SER A 84 7.89 -3.92 7.74
N TYR A 85 7.32 -4.53 6.70
CA TYR A 85 5.88 -4.76 6.60
C TYR A 85 5.54 -6.15 7.12
N SER A 86 4.54 -6.24 7.99
CA SER A 86 3.93 -7.51 8.38
C SER A 86 2.70 -7.78 7.52
N SER A 87 2.74 -8.84 6.71
CA SER A 87 1.57 -9.26 5.93
C SER A 87 0.43 -9.82 6.78
N VAL A 88 0.71 -10.25 8.01
CA VAL A 88 -0.29 -10.79 8.94
C VAL A 88 -0.98 -9.67 9.72
N ARG A 89 -0.22 -8.67 10.18
CA ARG A 89 -0.76 -7.53 10.94
C ARG A 89 -1.14 -6.35 10.07
N HIS A 90 -0.74 -6.36 8.80
CA HIS A 90 -0.94 -5.27 7.85
C HIS A 90 -0.37 -3.93 8.30
N THR A 91 0.74 -3.97 9.06
CA THR A 91 1.40 -2.78 9.60
C THR A 91 2.84 -2.69 9.16
N PHE A 92 3.34 -1.47 9.03
CA PHE A 92 4.77 -1.19 9.02
C PHE A 92 5.25 -1.01 10.45
N THR A 93 6.32 -1.72 10.81
CA THR A 93 6.98 -1.56 12.11
C THR A 93 8.38 -1.03 11.87
N LYS A 94 8.79 -0.03 12.67
CA LYS A 94 10.19 0.40 12.70
C LYS A 94 11.03 -0.77 13.18
N ASP A 95 12.02 -1.14 12.38
CA ASP A 95 13.00 -2.13 12.78
C ASP A 95 14.09 -1.44 13.59
N ASN A 96 14.20 -1.83 14.86
CA ASN A 96 15.14 -1.26 15.82
C ASN A 96 16.57 -1.82 15.65
N THR A 97 16.77 -2.74 14.70
CA THR A 97 18.07 -3.36 14.42
C THR A 97 18.73 -2.83 13.15
N ALA A 98 18.32 -1.64 12.69
CA ALA A 98 18.80 -1.01 11.45
C ALA A 98 20.30 -1.30 11.23
N ALA A 99 20.60 -2.08 10.19
CA ALA A 99 21.94 -2.56 9.93
C ALA A 99 22.90 -1.37 9.80
N THR A 100 24.10 -1.49 10.38
CA THR A 100 25.20 -0.56 10.15
C THR A 100 25.39 -0.33 8.65
N GLY A 101 25.22 0.91 8.20
CA GLY A 101 25.26 1.29 6.77
C GLY A 101 23.91 1.60 6.13
N SER A 102 22.79 1.48 6.85
CA SER A 102 21.49 1.94 6.39
C SER A 102 21.41 3.48 6.32
N ASP A 103 20.56 4.00 5.44
CA ASP A 103 20.40 5.45 5.33
C ASP A 103 19.69 6.06 6.57
N LYS A 104 19.90 7.36 6.74
CA LYS A 104 19.35 8.20 7.81
C LYS A 104 18.23 9.10 7.28
N ARG A 105 17.45 8.62 6.32
CA ARG A 105 16.26 9.34 5.86
C ARG A 105 15.18 9.31 6.93
N LEU A 106 14.42 10.39 7.02
CA LEU A 106 13.23 10.40 7.87
C LEU A 106 12.14 9.59 7.17
N ARG A 107 11.59 8.61 7.86
CA ARG A 107 10.50 7.78 7.34
C ARG A 107 9.20 8.04 8.09
N ARG A 108 8.09 8.05 7.37
CA ARG A 108 6.73 8.18 7.92
C ARG A 108 5.82 7.14 7.30
N VAL A 109 4.96 6.56 8.14
CA VAL A 109 3.90 5.66 7.72
C VAL A 109 2.61 6.48 7.65
N PHE A 110 1.92 6.42 6.52
CA PHE A 110 0.63 7.04 6.32
C PHE A 110 -0.39 5.95 6.00
N THR A 111 -1.53 5.94 6.70
CA THR A 111 -2.63 5.00 6.48
C THR A 111 -3.91 5.75 6.19
N MET A 112 -4.62 5.35 5.14
CA MET A 112 -5.97 5.80 4.84
C MET A 112 -6.90 4.60 4.67
N HIS A 113 -8.16 4.78 5.07
CA HIS A 113 -9.22 3.81 4.85
C HIS A 113 -10.32 4.48 4.02
N VAL A 114 -10.74 3.81 2.95
CA VAL A 114 -11.78 4.29 2.04
C VAL A 114 -12.91 3.27 2.03
N ALA A 115 -14.12 3.69 2.41
CA ALA A 115 -15.30 2.84 2.31
C ALA A 115 -15.69 2.66 0.84
N THR A 116 -16.11 1.45 0.47
CA THR A 116 -16.50 1.06 -0.89
C THR A 116 -17.91 0.46 -0.92
N PRO A 117 -18.95 1.24 -0.61
CA PRO A 117 -20.33 0.73 -0.53
C PRO A 117 -20.94 0.33 -1.90
N ASN A 118 -20.32 0.69 -3.03
CA ASN A 118 -20.88 0.52 -4.38
C ASN A 118 -20.00 -0.35 -5.32
N LEU A 119 -19.27 -1.34 -4.81
CA LEU A 119 -18.49 -2.27 -5.65
C LEU A 119 -19.30 -3.49 -6.09
#